data_AF-M5X870-F1
#
_entry.id   AF-M5X870-F1
#
_cell.length_a   1.000
_cell.length_b   1.000
_cell.length_c   1.000
_cell.angle_alpha   90.00
_cell.angle_beta   90.00
_cell.angle_gamma   90.00
#
_symmetry.space_group_name_H-M   'P 1'
#
loop_
_entity.id
_entity.type
_entity.pdbx_description
1 polymer ?
#
loop_
_entity_poly.entity_id
_entity_poly.type
_entity_poly.pdbx_seq_one_letter_code
_entity_poly.pdbx_strand_id
1 'polypeptide(L)'
;MKLMNIFVTLLAMIAIVAAANLDEDYNEDVEMQSTEATLPETPDEGEATTSLRGVSRFLYQKNVQQADYTCNKFPRVCRLRNSPGPDCCKKKCVNVKTDRYNCGFCGYRCKYTEICCRGKCVNASFDKRHCGGCNQKCKKGEYCVFGMCNYA
;
A
#
# COMPACT_ATOMS: atom_id res chain seq x y z
N MET A 1 -32.31 17.33 40.71
CA MET A 1 -31.55 18.59 40.74
C MET A 1 -30.04 18.37 40.80
N LYS A 2 -29.49 17.60 41.76
CA LYS A 2 -28.03 17.33 41.84
C LYS A 2 -27.43 16.65 40.59
N LEU A 3 -28.12 15.66 40.01
CA LEU A 3 -27.68 15.01 38.75
C LEU A 3 -27.71 15.95 37.54
N MET A 4 -28.71 16.83 37.45
CA MET A 4 -28.83 17.81 36.37
C MET A 4 -27.66 18.81 36.42
N ASN A 5 -27.26 19.23 37.62
CA ASN A 5 -26.11 20.11 37.80
C ASN A 5 -24.78 19.43 37.40
N ILE A 6 -24.63 18.13 37.68
CA ILE A 6 -23.44 17.36 37.26
C ILE A 6 -23.34 17.30 35.73
N PHE A 7 -24.45 17.01 35.04
CA PHE A 7 -24.47 16.99 33.57
C PHE A 7 -24.14 18.36 32.97
N VAL A 8 -24.68 19.44 33.54
CA VAL A 8 -24.38 20.82 33.09
C VAL A 8 -22.89 21.16 33.29
N THR A 9 -22.29 20.76 34.41
CA THR A 9 -20.85 20.98 34.65
C THR A 9 -19.96 20.17 33.70
N LEU A 10 -20.34 18.93 33.36
CA LEU A 10 -19.57 18.10 32.43
C LEU A 10 -19.63 18.65 30.99
N LEU A 11 -20.79 19.14 30.56
CA LEU A 11 -20.93 19.78 29.25
C LEU A 11 -20.15 21.10 29.16
N ALA A 12 -20.11 21.89 30.23
CA ALA A 12 -19.31 23.12 30.28
C ALA A 12 -17.79 22.85 30.18
N MET A 13 -17.29 21.78 30.81
CA MET A 13 -15.87 21.41 30.73
C MET A 13 -15.46 20.93 29.34
N ILE A 14 -16.35 20.23 28.61
CA ILE A 14 -16.10 19.81 27.23
C ILE A 14 -16.03 21.02 26.29
N ALA A 15 -16.84 22.05 26.52
CA ALA A 15 -16.81 23.29 25.75
C ALA A 15 -15.52 24.11 25.97
N ILE A 16 -14.98 24.10 27.20
CA ILE A 16 -13.71 24.79 27.54
C ILE A 16 -12.51 24.12 26.83
N VAL A 17 -12.50 22.79 26.72
CA VAL A 17 -11.43 22.04 26.00
C VAL A 17 -11.50 22.26 24.49
N ALA A 18 -12.69 22.50 23.92
CA ALA A 18 -12.85 22.81 22.50
C ALA A 18 -12.38 24.24 22.15
N ALA A 19 -12.46 25.19 23.09
CA ALA A 19 -12.03 26.57 22.88
C ALA A 19 -10.49 26.76 22.92
N ALA A 20 -9.73 25.77 23.41
CA ALA A 20 -8.27 25.82 23.47
C ALA A 20 -7.57 25.29 22.19
N ASN A 21 -8.32 24.88 21.17
CA ASN A 21 -7.77 24.28 19.94
C ASN A 21 -8.21 25.03 18.66
N LEU A 22 -8.51 26.33 18.78
CA LEU A 22 -8.69 27.19 17.62
C LEU A 22 -7.42 28.01 17.42
N ASP A 23 -6.93 27.95 16.18
CA ASP A 23 -5.94 28.81 15.53
C ASP A 23 -4.47 28.35 15.59
N GLU A 24 -4.06 27.65 14.52
CA GLU A 24 -2.91 28.08 13.72
C GLU A 24 -3.10 27.60 12.27
N ASP A 25 -3.70 28.50 11.48
CA ASP A 25 -3.63 28.56 10.02
C ASP A 25 -2.34 29.31 9.65
N TYR A 26 -1.38 28.65 9.00
CA TYR A 26 -0.35 29.34 8.21
C TYR A 26 0.20 28.42 7.10
N ASN A 27 0.10 28.92 5.87
CA ASN A 27 0.50 28.34 4.60
C ASN A 27 2.01 28.11 4.46
N GLU A 28 2.38 27.15 3.60
CA GLU A 28 3.33 27.45 2.53
C GLU A 28 3.06 26.57 1.31
N ASP A 29 2.52 27.22 0.28
CA ASP A 29 2.49 26.74 -1.10
C ASP A 29 3.93 26.65 -1.62
N VAL A 30 4.35 25.47 -2.09
CA VAL A 30 5.56 25.35 -2.90
C VAL A 30 5.14 24.94 -4.30
N GLU A 31 4.96 25.95 -5.15
CA GLU A 31 5.08 25.80 -6.60
C GLU A 31 6.52 25.41 -6.92
N MET A 32 6.69 24.27 -7.61
CA MET A 32 7.91 24.03 -8.37
C MET A 32 7.53 23.83 -9.83
N GLN A 33 7.58 24.95 -10.55
CA GLN A 33 7.51 25.00 -12.00
C GLN A 33 8.93 25.01 -12.58
N SER A 34 9.22 23.99 -13.39
CA SER A 34 10.18 23.98 -14.51
C SER A 34 10.37 22.52 -14.91
N THR A 35 10.33 22.06 -16.16
CA THR A 35 10.39 22.69 -17.48
C THR A 35 10.17 21.54 -18.46
N GLU A 36 9.39 21.76 -19.51
CA GLU A 36 9.51 20.95 -20.73
C GLU A 36 10.93 21.11 -21.29
N ALA A 37 11.59 19.99 -21.58
CA ALA A 37 12.81 19.97 -22.38
C ALA A 37 12.79 18.71 -23.24
N THR A 38 12.26 18.92 -24.43
CA THR A 38 12.59 18.32 -25.73
C THR A 38 13.65 17.21 -25.75
N LEU A 39 13.20 16.11 -26.33
CA LEU A 39 13.93 15.01 -26.97
C LEU A 39 15.24 15.43 -27.65
N PRO A 40 16.37 14.75 -27.37
CA PRO A 40 17.46 14.62 -28.32
C PRO A 40 17.33 13.25 -29.01
N GLU A 41 17.00 13.27 -30.31
CA GLU A 41 17.40 12.20 -31.22
C GLU A 41 18.93 12.26 -31.38
N THR A 42 19.58 11.11 -31.39
CA THR A 42 20.86 10.79 -32.09
C THR A 42 21.42 9.46 -31.54
N PRO A 43 22.33 8.78 -32.26
CA PRO A 43 22.09 8.02 -33.48
C PRO A 43 22.31 6.52 -33.23
N ASP A 44 21.95 5.75 -34.25
CA ASP A 44 22.25 4.34 -34.43
C ASP A 44 23.77 4.02 -34.33
N GLU A 45 24.02 2.73 -34.10
CA GLU A 45 25.28 1.98 -34.22
C GLU A 45 26.26 1.97 -33.04
N GLY A 46 26.30 0.80 -32.38
CA GLY A 46 27.28 0.45 -31.35
C GLY A 46 27.04 -0.94 -30.78
N GLU A 47 27.06 -1.96 -31.63
CA GLU A 47 27.13 -3.37 -31.24
C GLU A 47 28.30 -3.62 -30.27
N ALA A 48 28.02 -3.66 -28.97
CA ALA A 48 28.91 -4.26 -27.98
C ALA A 48 28.45 -5.70 -27.73
N THR A 49 28.71 -6.56 -28.71
CA THR A 49 28.79 -8.01 -28.49
C THR A 49 29.99 -8.25 -27.58
N THR A 50 29.81 -8.09 -26.26
CA THR A 50 30.80 -8.57 -25.29
C THR A 50 30.78 -10.08 -25.36
N SER A 51 31.71 -10.60 -26.14
CA SER A 51 32.00 -12.02 -26.35
C SER A 51 32.08 -12.75 -25.00
N LEU A 52 31.05 -13.52 -24.69
CA LEU A 52 31.06 -14.56 -23.66
C LEU A 52 31.40 -15.94 -24.26
N ARG A 53 32.16 -15.96 -25.37
CA ARG A 53 32.71 -17.20 -25.93
C ARG A 53 34.15 -17.32 -25.45
N GLY A 54 34.37 -17.91 -24.28
CA GLY A 54 35.74 -18.28 -23.91
C GLY A 54 36.07 -18.58 -22.46
N VAL A 55 35.17 -18.39 -21.50
CA VAL A 55 35.44 -18.86 -20.12
C VAL A 55 34.40 -19.90 -19.74
N SER A 56 34.91 -21.12 -19.69
CA SER A 56 34.29 -22.36 -19.26
C SER A 56 33.23 -22.17 -18.18
N ARG A 57 32.01 -22.63 -18.48
CA ARG A 57 30.93 -22.84 -17.50
C ARG A 57 31.24 -24.02 -16.55
N PHE A 58 32.48 -24.21 -16.16
CA PHE A 58 32.98 -25.25 -15.25
C PHE A 58 34.37 -24.74 -14.84
N LEU A 59 34.60 -24.11 -13.68
CA LEU A 59 34.52 -24.65 -12.32
C LEU A 59 34.38 -23.48 -11.31
N TYR A 60 33.17 -23.19 -10.84
CA TYR A 60 32.99 -22.59 -9.50
C TYR A 60 32.23 -23.59 -8.64
N GLN A 61 32.91 -24.69 -8.36
CA GLN A 61 32.49 -25.66 -7.36
C GLN A 61 33.39 -25.48 -6.15
N LYS A 62 33.14 -24.40 -5.40
CA LYS A 62 33.66 -24.22 -4.05
C LYS A 62 32.49 -23.87 -3.13
N ASN A 63 31.70 -24.90 -2.80
CA ASN A 63 30.72 -24.90 -1.69
C ASN A 63 29.93 -23.60 -1.47
N VAL A 64 29.40 -22.97 -2.53
CA VAL A 64 28.25 -22.09 -2.35
C VAL A 64 27.03 -22.97 -2.47
N GLN A 65 26.75 -23.68 -1.38
CA GLN A 65 25.39 -24.12 -1.04
C GLN A 65 24.53 -22.86 -1.16
N GLN A 66 23.96 -22.66 -2.34
CA GLN A 66 22.91 -21.70 -2.70
C GLN A 66 22.55 -20.82 -1.52
N ALA A 67 23.35 -19.77 -1.27
CA ALA A 67 23.26 -19.02 -0.04
C ALA A 67 21.83 -18.49 0.03
N ASP A 68 21.00 -19.09 0.90
CA ASP A 68 19.54 -18.99 0.96
C ASP A 68 19.11 -17.54 0.65
N TYR A 69 18.87 -17.24 -0.63
CA TYR A 69 18.68 -15.87 -1.14
C TYR A 69 17.20 -15.51 -0.96
N THR A 70 16.75 -15.69 0.27
CA THR A 70 15.38 -15.46 0.68
C THR A 70 15.30 -14.16 1.44
N CYS A 71 14.11 -13.57 1.44
CA CYS A 71 13.91 -12.27 2.04
C CYS A 71 14.15 -12.25 3.56
N ASN A 72 14.11 -13.40 4.24
CA ASN A 72 14.44 -13.50 5.66
C ASN A 72 15.91 -13.15 5.93
N LYS A 73 16.81 -13.47 4.99
CA LYS A 73 18.24 -13.18 5.09
C LYS A 73 18.63 -11.90 4.33
N PHE A 74 17.92 -11.61 3.23
CA PHE A 74 18.15 -10.44 2.40
C PHE A 74 16.85 -9.65 2.18
N PRO A 75 16.37 -8.86 3.15
CA PRO A 75 15.06 -8.18 3.04
C PRO A 75 14.94 -7.25 1.83
N ARG A 76 16.07 -6.70 1.34
CA ARG A 76 16.09 -5.80 0.19
C ARG A 76 15.62 -6.46 -1.10
N VAL A 77 15.63 -7.79 -1.21
CA VAL A 77 15.15 -8.50 -2.41
C VAL A 77 13.67 -8.24 -2.69
N CYS A 78 12.88 -7.95 -1.64
CA CYS A 78 11.46 -7.64 -1.79
C CYS A 78 11.20 -6.24 -2.35
N ARG A 79 12.20 -5.35 -2.35
CA ARG A 79 12.09 -3.99 -2.90
C ARG A 79 12.62 -3.88 -4.34
N LEU A 80 13.10 -4.99 -4.90
CA LEU A 80 13.52 -5.03 -6.29
C LEU A 80 12.31 -4.80 -7.22
N ARG A 81 12.58 -4.25 -8.39
CA ARG A 81 11.57 -4.12 -9.45
C ARG A 81 11.00 -5.51 -9.76
N ASN A 82 9.68 -5.60 -9.91
CA ASN A 82 8.92 -6.84 -10.15
C ASN A 82 8.85 -7.84 -8.97
N SER A 83 9.30 -7.46 -7.77
CA SER A 83 8.94 -8.22 -6.57
C SER A 83 7.42 -8.17 -6.33
N PRO A 84 6.77 -9.26 -5.87
CA PRO A 84 5.34 -9.28 -5.55
C PRO A 84 4.91 -8.28 -4.47
N GLY A 85 5.87 -7.81 -3.67
CA GLY A 85 5.65 -6.74 -2.72
C GLY A 85 6.86 -6.53 -1.81
N PRO A 86 6.84 -5.47 -0.99
CA PRO A 86 7.98 -5.05 -0.19
C PRO A 86 8.16 -5.85 1.11
N ASP A 87 7.18 -6.65 1.50
CA ASP A 87 7.11 -7.29 2.81
C ASP A 87 7.58 -8.74 2.74
N CYS A 88 8.44 -9.14 3.67
CA CYS A 88 8.92 -10.51 3.74
C CYS A 88 8.03 -11.35 4.66
N CYS A 89 7.34 -12.35 4.10
CA CYS A 89 6.54 -13.31 4.82
C CYS A 89 7.01 -14.75 4.53
N LYS A 90 7.58 -15.41 5.54
CA LYS A 90 8.03 -16.83 5.44
C LYS A 90 8.89 -17.08 4.20
N LYS A 91 9.98 -16.32 4.04
CA LYS A 91 10.91 -16.39 2.90
C LYS A 91 10.35 -15.91 1.54
N LYS A 92 9.08 -15.51 1.46
CA LYS A 92 8.43 -14.98 0.25
C LYS A 92 8.17 -13.48 0.38
N CYS A 93 8.33 -12.76 -0.72
CA CYS A 93 7.94 -11.37 -0.80
C CYS A 93 6.44 -11.27 -1.11
N VAL A 94 5.72 -10.46 -0.35
CA VAL A 94 4.29 -10.20 -0.50
C VAL A 94 4.03 -8.71 -0.28
N ASN A 95 2.81 -8.26 -0.58
CA ASN A 95 2.39 -6.90 -0.28
C ASN A 95 1.29 -6.95 0.77
N VAL A 96 1.59 -6.59 2.02
CA VAL A 96 0.58 -6.67 3.09
C VAL A 96 -0.57 -5.68 2.90
N LYS A 97 -0.45 -4.71 1.98
CA LYS A 97 -1.50 -3.73 1.71
C LYS A 97 -2.56 -4.24 0.72
N THR A 98 -2.24 -5.25 -0.08
CA THR A 98 -3.08 -5.72 -1.20
C THR A 98 -3.23 -7.24 -1.25
N ASP A 99 -2.33 -8.01 -0.64
CA ASP A 99 -2.41 -9.47 -0.59
C ASP A 99 -3.48 -9.91 0.42
N ARG A 100 -4.51 -10.59 -0.11
CA ARG A 100 -5.62 -11.15 0.66
C ARG A 100 -5.19 -12.18 1.70
N TYR A 101 -4.06 -12.86 1.49
CA TYR A 101 -3.55 -13.91 2.37
C TYR A 101 -2.56 -13.38 3.42
N ASN A 102 -2.15 -12.12 3.32
CA ASN A 102 -1.18 -11.48 4.20
C ASN A 102 -1.60 -10.03 4.54
N CYS A 103 -2.90 -9.79 4.70
CA CYS A 103 -3.43 -8.43 4.76
C CYS A 103 -3.10 -7.74 6.10
N GLY A 104 -2.41 -6.61 6.06
CA GLY A 104 -1.94 -5.89 7.25
C GLY A 104 -0.71 -6.54 7.90
N PHE A 105 -0.67 -7.87 7.99
CA PHE A 105 0.48 -8.62 8.48
C PHE A 105 0.54 -10.05 7.90
N CYS A 106 1.73 -10.67 7.99
CA CYS A 106 1.97 -12.00 7.43
C CYS A 106 0.99 -13.06 7.98
N GLY A 107 0.35 -13.80 7.08
CA GLY A 107 -0.59 -14.87 7.42
C GLY A 107 -2.00 -14.41 7.84
N TYR A 108 -2.28 -13.10 7.90
CA TYR A 108 -3.63 -12.62 8.13
C TYR A 108 -4.45 -12.70 6.85
N ARG A 109 -5.38 -13.66 6.82
CA ARG A 109 -6.22 -13.93 5.65
C ARG A 109 -7.59 -13.29 5.78
N CYS A 110 -7.97 -12.49 4.79
CA CYS A 110 -9.33 -11.95 4.70
C CYS A 110 -10.37 -13.05 4.44
N LYS A 111 -11.61 -12.84 4.89
CA LYS A 111 -12.72 -13.79 4.70
C LYS A 111 -13.14 -13.90 3.22
N TYR A 112 -14.04 -14.84 2.92
CA TYR A 112 -14.42 -15.20 1.54
C TYR A 112 -14.90 -14.00 0.70
N THR A 113 -15.69 -13.09 1.26
CA THR A 113 -16.22 -11.90 0.58
C THR A 113 -15.36 -10.65 0.77
N GLU A 114 -14.22 -10.78 1.44
CA GLU A 114 -13.35 -9.66 1.78
C GLU A 114 -12.11 -9.62 0.88
N ILE A 115 -11.70 -8.39 0.57
CA ILE A 115 -10.46 -8.06 -0.14
C ILE A 115 -9.52 -7.34 0.82
N CYS A 116 -8.21 -7.40 0.54
CA CYS A 116 -7.25 -6.57 1.25
C CYS A 116 -7.19 -5.18 0.63
N CYS A 117 -7.59 -4.16 1.38
CA CYS A 117 -7.56 -2.78 0.96
C CYS A 117 -6.74 -1.96 1.95
N ARG A 118 -5.55 -1.50 1.52
CA ARG A 118 -4.64 -0.71 2.34
C ARG A 118 -4.29 -1.39 3.68
N GLY A 119 -4.14 -2.71 3.66
CA GLY A 119 -3.79 -3.51 4.83
C GLY A 119 -4.97 -3.81 5.77
N LYS A 120 -6.21 -3.57 5.33
CA LYS A 120 -7.42 -3.92 6.07
C LYS A 120 -8.31 -4.81 5.21
N CYS A 121 -8.88 -5.84 5.82
CA CYS A 121 -9.90 -6.64 5.16
C CYS A 121 -11.21 -5.85 5.13
N VAL A 122 -11.74 -5.64 3.93
CA VAL A 122 -13.01 -4.92 3.70
C VAL A 122 -13.92 -5.77 2.84
N ASN A 123 -15.22 -5.74 3.12
CA ASN A 123 -16.20 -6.53 2.37
C ASN A 123 -16.56 -5.81 1.06
N ALA A 124 -16.03 -6.30 -0.06
CA ALA A 124 -16.27 -5.66 -1.34
C ALA A 124 -17.69 -5.91 -1.88
N SER A 125 -18.45 -6.83 -1.29
CA SER A 125 -19.81 -7.14 -1.71
C SER A 125 -20.87 -6.22 -1.09
N PHE A 126 -20.58 -5.60 0.06
CA PHE A 126 -21.56 -4.83 0.83
C PHE A 126 -21.03 -3.52 1.43
N ASP A 127 -19.72 -3.31 1.55
CA ASP A 127 -19.19 -2.02 2.02
C ASP A 127 -19.32 -0.98 0.90
N LYS A 128 -20.19 0.02 1.11
CA LYS A 128 -20.43 1.12 0.16
C LYS A 128 -19.18 1.91 -0.21
N ARG A 129 -18.11 1.85 0.59
CA ARG A 129 -16.83 2.55 0.33
C ARG A 129 -15.84 1.70 -0.48
N HIS A 130 -16.11 0.41 -0.61
CA HIS A 130 -15.24 -0.58 -1.26
C HIS A 130 -16.04 -1.53 -2.18
N CYS A 131 -17.14 -1.05 -2.75
CA CYS A 131 -18.07 -1.86 -3.53
C CYS A 131 -17.44 -2.33 -4.84
N GLY A 132 -17.29 -3.63 -5.03
CA GLY A 132 -16.62 -4.22 -6.19
C GLY A 132 -15.09 -4.14 -6.17
N GLY A 133 -14.51 -3.29 -5.31
CA GLY A 133 -13.05 -3.15 -5.23
C GLY A 133 -12.57 -2.13 -4.20
N CYS A 134 -11.26 -2.10 -3.99
CA CYS A 134 -10.64 -1.21 -3.00
C CYS A 134 -10.80 0.26 -3.41
N ASN A 135 -11.40 1.08 -2.51
CA ASN A 135 -11.71 2.49 -2.71
C ASN A 135 -12.71 2.77 -3.85
N GLN A 136 -13.53 1.77 -4.21
CA GLN A 136 -14.65 1.94 -5.13
C GLN A 136 -15.91 2.28 -4.35
N LYS A 137 -16.17 3.58 -4.18
CA LYS A 137 -17.30 4.08 -3.38
C LYS A 137 -18.54 4.27 -4.27
N CYS A 138 -19.70 3.79 -3.81
CA CYS A 138 -20.99 4.10 -4.45
C CYS A 138 -21.41 5.55 -4.17
N LYS A 139 -22.24 6.13 -5.06
CA LYS A 139 -22.73 7.51 -4.89
C LYS A 139 -23.62 7.61 -3.65
N LYS A 140 -23.83 8.85 -3.19
CA LYS A 140 -24.68 9.11 -2.03
C LYS A 140 -26.10 8.62 -2.33
N GLY A 141 -26.67 7.84 -1.41
CA GLY A 141 -28.00 7.24 -1.56
C GLY A 141 -28.00 5.84 -2.17
N GLU A 142 -26.90 5.40 -2.79
CA GLU A 142 -26.81 4.09 -3.42
C GLU A 142 -26.53 2.97 -2.40
N TYR A 143 -26.89 1.74 -2.76
CA TYR A 143 -26.58 0.54 -1.99
C TYR A 143 -25.52 -0.29 -2.71
N CYS A 144 -24.65 -0.94 -1.93
CA CYS A 144 -23.73 -1.94 -2.46
C CYS A 144 -24.29 -3.33 -2.19
N VAL A 145 -24.57 -4.07 -3.25
CA VAL A 145 -25.11 -5.43 -3.17
C VAL A 145 -24.37 -6.28 -4.19
N PHE A 146 -23.85 -7.43 -3.76
CA PHE A 146 -23.01 -8.33 -4.56
C PHE A 146 -21.82 -7.65 -5.27
N GLY A 147 -21.34 -6.54 -4.73
CA GLY A 147 -20.21 -5.79 -5.29
C GLY A 147 -20.59 -4.85 -6.43
N MET A 148 -21.87 -4.54 -6.59
CA MET A 148 -22.36 -3.56 -7.57
C MET A 148 -23.14 -2.46 -6.86
N CYS A 149 -22.92 -1.22 -7.29
CA CYS A 149 -23.69 -0.06 -6.81
C CYS A 149 -25.06 -0.04 -7.51
N ASN A 150 -26.14 0.07 -6.74
CA ASN A 150 -27.53 -0.01 -7.21
C ASN A 150 -27.84 -1.29 -8.01
N TYR A 151 -27.39 -2.44 -7.53
CA TYR A 151 -27.85 -3.73 -8.05
C TYR A 151 -29.38 -3.81 -7.95
N ALA A 152 -30.04 -4.04 -9.09
CA ALA A 152 -31.49 -4.10 -9.23
C ALA A 152 -32.00 -5.54 -9.21
#